data_AF-A0AAW9EFM8-F1
#
_entry.id   AF-A0AAW9EFM8-F1
#
_cell.length_a   1.000
_cell.length_b   1.000
_cell.length_c   1.000
_cell.angle_alpha   90.00
_cell.angle_beta   90.00
_cell.angle_gamma   90.00
#
_symmetry.space_group_name_H-M   'P 1'
#
loop_
_entity.id
_entity.type
_entity.pdbx_description
1 polymer ?
#
loop_
_entity_poly.entity_id
_entity_poly.type
_entity_poly.pdbx_seq_one_letter_code
_entity_poly.pdbx_strand_id
1 'polypeptide(L)'
;PYTLHHVDIGKGDQFKPEFLAISPNNKIPAIVDNAPADGGEPLSIFESGAILIYLAEKSGKLLSHDLREKMTQLQWLFWQVGG
;
A
#
# COMPACT_ATOMS: atom_id res chain seq x y z
N PRO A 1 -4.59 4.33 13.44
CA PRO A 1 -4.31 5.79 13.31
C PRO A 1 -3.30 5.98 12.18
N TYR A 2 -3.30 7.11 11.48
CA TYR A 2 -2.33 7.40 10.42
C TYR A 2 -1.97 8.89 10.42
N THR A 3 -0.79 9.21 9.89
CA THR A 3 -0.35 10.58 9.64
C THR A 3 -0.26 10.78 8.13
N LEU A 4 -0.90 11.83 7.63
CA LEU A 4 -0.83 12.18 6.21
C LEU A 4 0.42 13.04 5.95
N HIS A 5 1.28 12.58 5.05
CA HIS A 5 2.39 13.36 4.53
C HIS A 5 2.09 13.74 3.07
N HIS A 6 1.95 15.02 2.79
CA HIS A 6 1.68 15.50 1.44
C HIS A 6 2.95 15.46 0.59
N VAL A 7 2.87 14.87 -0.60
CA VAL A 7 3.95 14.80 -1.58
C VAL A 7 3.56 15.70 -2.75
N ASP A 8 4.26 16.82 -2.94
CA ASP A 8 3.97 17.76 -4.02
C ASP A 8 4.57 17.24 -5.34
N ILE A 9 3.74 16.52 -6.11
CA ILE A 9 4.17 15.94 -7.39
C ILE A 9 4.47 17.00 -8.46
N GLY A 10 3.91 18.20 -8.33
CA GLY A 10 4.16 19.33 -9.23
C GLY A 10 5.53 19.97 -8.98
N LYS A 11 6.07 19.81 -7.76
CA LYS A 11 7.44 20.23 -7.39
C LYS A 11 8.48 19.11 -7.48
N GLY A 12 8.07 17.90 -7.80
CA GLY A 12 8.99 16.76 -7.93
C GLY A 12 9.38 16.11 -6.59
N ASP A 13 8.58 16.27 -5.52
CA ASP A 13 8.88 15.68 -4.21
C ASP A 13 9.01 14.15 -4.25
N GLN A 14 8.33 13.49 -5.20
CA GLN A 14 8.40 12.04 -5.43
C GLN A 14 9.77 11.56 -5.94
N PHE A 15 10.66 12.47 -6.35
CA PHE A 15 12.02 12.14 -6.78
C PHE A 15 13.06 12.36 -5.67
N LYS A 16 12.65 12.90 -4.51
CA LYS A 16 13.55 13.11 -3.39
C LYS A 16 14.07 11.77 -2.85
N PRO A 17 15.36 11.67 -2.47
CA PRO A 17 15.95 10.41 -2.00
C PRO A 17 15.17 9.75 -0.86
N GLU A 18 14.65 10.55 0.07
CA GLU A 18 13.85 10.08 1.21
C GLU A 18 12.52 9.45 0.79
N PHE A 19 11.88 9.93 -0.29
CA PHE A 19 10.67 9.32 -0.81
C PHE A 19 10.99 8.06 -1.63
N LEU A 20 12.08 8.09 -2.42
CA LEU A 20 12.51 6.95 -3.22
C LEU A 20 12.94 5.75 -2.36
N ALA A 21 13.41 5.99 -1.13
CA ALA A 21 13.65 4.94 -0.15
C ALA A 21 12.37 4.17 0.25
N ILE A 22 11.20 4.80 0.11
CA ILE A 22 9.89 4.21 0.44
C ILE A 22 9.21 3.67 -0.83
N SER A 23 9.20 4.45 -1.91
CA SER A 23 8.58 4.12 -3.21
C SER A 23 9.59 4.35 -4.33
N PRO A 24 10.39 3.33 -4.70
CA PRO A 24 11.38 3.44 -5.77
C PRO A 24 10.78 3.75 -7.14
N ASN A 25 9.48 3.46 -7.32
CA ASN A 25 8.71 3.79 -8.53
C ASN A 25 8.28 5.26 -8.58
N ASN A 26 8.74 6.12 -7.65
CA ASN A 26 8.47 7.55 -7.60
C ASN A 26 6.97 7.92 -7.72
N LYS A 27 6.08 7.06 -7.22
CA LYS A 27 4.63 7.24 -7.29
C LYS A 27 4.00 7.15 -5.92
N ILE A 28 2.97 7.97 -5.73
CA ILE A 28 2.00 7.84 -4.64
C ILE A 28 0.83 6.94 -5.10
N PRO A 29 0.09 6.31 -4.16
CA PRO A 29 0.33 6.29 -2.72
C PRO A 29 1.49 5.37 -2.31
N ALA A 30 2.08 5.66 -1.15
CA ALA A 30 3.01 4.81 -0.42
C ALA A 30 2.75 4.98 1.08
N ILE A 31 2.97 3.92 1.87
CA ILE A 31 2.83 3.95 3.33
C ILE A 31 4.09 3.42 4.01
N VAL A 32 4.27 3.82 5.26
CA VAL A 32 5.21 3.19 6.19
C VAL A 32 4.41 2.71 7.39
N ASP A 33 4.39 1.40 7.62
CA ASP A 33 3.80 0.81 8.80
C ASP A 33 4.86 0.72 9.91
N ASN A 34 4.75 1.59 10.91
CA ASN A 34 5.69 1.63 12.04
C ASN A 34 5.44 0.56 13.11
N ALA A 35 4.39 -0.24 12.97
CA ALA A 35 4.04 -1.30 13.92
C ALA A 35 3.47 -2.51 13.16
N PRO A 36 4.27 -3.18 12.31
CA PRO A 36 3.81 -4.34 11.56
C PRO A 36 3.40 -5.48 12.52
N ALA A 37 2.49 -6.35 12.05
CA ALA A 37 1.89 -7.38 12.89
C ALA A 37 2.89 -8.45 13.38
N ASP A 38 4.02 -8.59 12.71
CA ASP A 38 5.12 -9.49 13.08
C ASP A 38 6.06 -8.90 14.15
N GLY A 39 5.87 -7.64 14.55
CA GLY A 39 6.71 -6.94 15.52
C GLY A 39 8.10 -6.56 14.98
N GLY A 40 8.31 -6.63 13.67
CA GLY A 40 9.56 -6.25 13.02
C GLY A 40 9.77 -4.73 12.87
N GLU A 41 10.83 -4.39 12.16
CA GLU A 41 11.15 -3.01 11.76
C GLU A 41 10.06 -2.40 10.86
N PRO A 42 9.99 -1.05 10.73
CA PRO A 42 9.00 -0.40 9.90
C PRO A 42 8.94 -0.92 8.46
N LEU A 43 7.73 -1.22 7.99
CA LEU A 43 7.49 -1.81 6.67
C LEU A 43 7.02 -0.74 5.69
N SER A 44 7.84 -0.47 4.65
CA SER A 44 7.47 0.42 3.55
C SER A 44 6.74 -0.34 2.45
N ILE A 45 5.61 0.19 1.97
CA ILE A 45 4.79 -0.43 0.92
C ILE A 45 4.36 0.65 -0.07
N PHE A 46 4.63 0.42 -1.35
CA PHE A 46 4.11 1.20 -2.48
C PHE A 46 3.20 0.30 -3.35
N GLU A 47 2.61 0.85 -4.41
CA GLU A 47 1.48 0.26 -5.18
C GLU A 47 0.17 0.21 -4.39
N SER A 48 -0.84 0.94 -4.87
CA SER A 48 -2.13 1.07 -4.16
C SER A 48 -2.83 -0.28 -3.93
N GLY A 49 -2.77 -1.20 -4.90
CA GLY A 49 -3.33 -2.55 -4.76
C GLY A 49 -2.64 -3.36 -3.66
N ALA A 50 -1.31 -3.29 -3.58
CA ALA A 50 -0.54 -3.97 -2.54
C ALA A 50 -0.83 -3.39 -1.15
N ILE A 51 -0.94 -2.06 -1.04
CA ILE A 51 -1.34 -1.37 0.20
C ILE A 51 -2.72 -1.84 0.68
N LEU A 52 -3.71 -1.93 -0.22
CA LEU A 52 -5.06 -2.38 0.12
C LEU A 52 -5.05 -3.84 0.61
N ILE A 53 -4.36 -4.73 -0.07
CA ILE A 53 -4.23 -6.14 0.34
C ILE A 53 -3.57 -6.21 1.72
N TYR A 54 -2.45 -5.50 1.92
CA TYR A 54 -1.74 -5.49 3.20
C TYR A 54 -2.63 -5.02 4.36
N LEU A 55 -3.33 -3.90 4.20
CA LEU A 55 -4.21 -3.37 5.24
C LEU A 55 -5.42 -4.26 5.49
N ALA A 56 -5.94 -4.93 4.46
CA ALA A 56 -7.03 -5.89 4.59
C ALA A 56 -6.58 -7.10 5.42
N GLU A 57 -5.43 -7.69 5.11
CA GLU A 57 -4.84 -8.81 5.86
C GLU A 57 -4.50 -8.39 7.30
N LYS A 58 -3.85 -7.24 7.49
CA LYS A 58 -3.47 -6.73 8.82
C LYS A 58 -4.67 -6.48 9.72
N SER A 59 -5.78 -5.99 9.16
CA SER A 59 -6.98 -5.65 9.93
C SER A 59 -8.01 -6.78 10.02
N GLY A 60 -7.89 -7.81 9.17
CA GLY A 60 -8.90 -8.86 9.02
C GLY A 60 -10.22 -8.35 8.41
N LYS A 61 -10.18 -7.27 7.62
CA LYS A 61 -11.37 -6.60 7.06
C LYS A 61 -11.24 -6.42 5.55
N LEU A 62 -12.38 -6.29 4.87
CA LEU A 62 -12.49 -5.90 3.45
C LEU A 62 -11.88 -6.88 2.41
N LEU A 63 -11.30 -7.99 2.86
CA LEU A 63 -10.91 -9.12 2.04
C LEU A 63 -11.41 -10.39 2.72
N SER A 64 -12.14 -11.23 2.00
CA SER A 64 -12.74 -12.44 2.55
C SER A 64 -11.68 -13.48 2.89
N HIS A 65 -11.94 -14.29 3.93
CA HIS A 65 -11.17 -15.48 4.22
C HIS A 65 -11.70 -16.72 3.47
N ASP A 66 -12.91 -16.65 2.90
CA ASP A 66 -13.38 -17.67 1.96
C ASP A 66 -12.60 -17.56 0.65
N LEU A 67 -12.07 -18.70 0.18
CA LEU A 67 -11.21 -18.72 -0.99
C LEU A 67 -11.92 -18.21 -2.25
N ARG A 68 -13.18 -18.59 -2.48
CA ARG A 68 -13.88 -18.24 -3.73
C ARG A 68 -14.23 -16.75 -3.76
N GLU A 69 -14.67 -16.22 -2.63
CA GLU A 69 -14.96 -14.79 -2.51
C GLU A 69 -13.67 -13.96 -2.58
N LYS A 70 -12.60 -14.38 -1.87
CA LYS A 70 -11.29 -13.72 -1.92
C LYS A 70 -10.76 -13.64 -3.36
N MET A 71 -10.83 -14.74 -4.11
CA MET A 71 -10.38 -14.74 -5.51
C MET A 71 -11.22 -13.80 -6.37
N THR A 72 -12.53 -13.72 -6.13
CA THR A 72 -13.41 -12.78 -6.85
C THR A 72 -13.01 -11.32 -6.56
N GLN A 73 -12.78 -10.98 -5.29
CA GLN A 73 -12.34 -9.65 -4.87
C GLN A 73 -10.98 -9.29 -5.46
N LEU A 74 -10.01 -10.20 -5.39
CA LEU A 74 -8.68 -10.00 -5.97
C LEU A 74 -8.74 -9.86 -7.49
N GLN A 75 -9.57 -10.62 -8.20
CA GLN A 75 -9.73 -10.48 -9.65
C GLN A 75 -10.16 -9.05 -10.04
N TRP A 76 -11.13 -8.48 -9.33
CA TRP A 76 -11.56 -7.11 -9.56
C TRP A 76 -10.51 -6.07 -9.17
N LEU A 77 -9.80 -6.30 -8.07
CA LEU A 77 -8.69 -5.43 -7.65
C LEU A 77 -7.59 -5.43 -8.71
N PHE A 78 -7.16 -6.59 -9.17
CA PHE A 78 -6.11 -6.70 -10.20
C PHE A 78 -6.58 -6.20 -11.57
N TRP A 79 -7.86 -6.36 -11.92
CA TRP A 79 -8.44 -5.71 -13.11
C TRP A 79 -8.30 -4.19 -13.02
N GLN A 80 -8.60 -3.59 -11.86
CA GLN A 80 -8.45 -2.14 -11.66
C GLN A 80 -6.98 -1.70 -11.69
N VAL A 81 -6.07 -2.46 -11.07
CA VAL A 81 -4.62 -2.18 -11.06
C VAL A 81 -4.03 -2.28 -12.46
N GLY A 82 -4.51 -3.24 -13.26
CA GLY A 82 -4.04 -3.46 -14.63
C GLY A 82 -4.34 -2.29 -15.58
N GLY A 83 -5.48 -1.61 -15.39
CA GLY A 83 -5.93 -0.50 -16.24
C GLY A 83 -6.43 -0.95 -17.60
#